data_AF-D5RNB7-F1
#
_entry.id   AF-D5RNB7-F1
#
_cell.length_a   1.000
_cell.length_b   1.000
_cell.length_c   1.000
_cell.angle_alpha   90.00
_cell.angle_beta   90.00
_cell.angle_gamma   90.00
#
_symmetry.space_group_name_H-M   'P 1'
#
loop_
_entity.id
_entity.type
_entity.pdbx_description
1 polymer ?
#
loop_
_entity_poly.entity_id
_entity_poly.type
_entity_poly.pdbx_seq_one_letter_code
_entity_poly.pdbx_strand_id
1 'polypeptide(L)'
;WRAAVHGFAWLRDLRALGTDGARLRARDLTADWLAQGSEQPIAALPEVVGARLSAWLGHWDFLAATAEDGFRRALMVRLAQDARGLVASLPAEARHRGGLAALKGALAASVALAEEAWVARCLRVLPQEIERQILPDGAHVERSPGQLLLAVQDLIEIRNLLHGAGLEAPPHLALALDRAAPALRLFRHGDGGLALFNGTRDEGAALVDLVLTQGQARGRAPLILPEAGFQRLQAGRTLVIADCGAPPEGRGAPAPGG
;
A
#
# COMPACT_ATOMS: atom_id res chain seq x y z
N TRP A 1 -6.33 8.76 11.25
CA TRP A 1 -5.99 10.09 10.72
C TRP A 1 -4.55 10.50 11.04
N ARG A 2 -4.04 10.39 12.29
CA ARG A 2 -2.64 10.73 12.62
C ARG A 2 -1.61 10.03 11.71
N ALA A 3 -1.67 8.71 11.58
CA ALA A 3 -0.80 7.96 10.66
C ALA A 3 -0.84 8.48 9.21
N ALA A 4 -2.02 8.90 8.72
CA ALA A 4 -2.17 9.43 7.37
C ALA A 4 -1.47 10.79 7.18
N VAL A 5 -1.40 11.63 8.24
CA VAL A 5 -0.64 12.88 8.21
C VAL A 5 0.86 12.59 8.07
N HIS A 6 1.40 11.66 8.86
CA HIS A 6 2.83 11.31 8.84
C HIS A 6 3.25 10.45 7.63
N GLY A 7 2.28 9.85 6.93
CA GLY A 7 2.49 9.06 5.71
C GLY A 7 2.41 9.86 4.41
N PHE A 8 2.08 11.15 4.45
CA PHE A 8 2.12 12.08 3.31
C PHE A 8 1.21 11.73 2.11
N ALA A 9 0.21 10.87 2.28
CA ALA A 9 -0.73 10.53 1.20
C ALA A 9 -1.47 11.77 0.63
N TRP A 10 -1.64 12.81 1.45
CA TRP A 10 -2.22 14.10 1.06
C TRP A 10 -1.40 14.89 0.02
N LEU A 11 -0.13 14.54 -0.22
CA LEU A 11 0.68 15.15 -1.28
C LEU A 11 0.06 14.93 -2.67
N ARG A 12 -0.57 13.77 -2.88
CA ARG A 12 -1.27 13.46 -4.12
C ARG A 12 -2.39 14.46 -4.40
N ASP A 13 -3.12 14.85 -3.37
CA ASP A 13 -4.27 15.73 -3.51
C ASP A 13 -3.80 17.18 -3.81
N LEU A 14 -2.74 17.65 -3.16
CA LEU A 14 -2.09 18.93 -3.51
C LEU A 14 -1.50 18.90 -4.92
N ARG A 15 -0.91 17.77 -5.33
CA ARG A 15 -0.39 17.60 -6.69
C ARG A 15 -1.49 17.66 -7.74
N ALA A 16 -2.67 17.13 -7.43
CA ALA A 16 -3.84 17.16 -8.32
C ALA A 16 -4.36 18.58 -8.54
N LEU A 17 -4.27 19.46 -7.53
CA LEU A 17 -4.55 20.89 -7.70
C LEU A 17 -3.53 21.56 -8.65
N GLY A 18 -2.26 21.17 -8.56
CA GLY A 18 -1.21 21.54 -9.53
C GLY A 18 -0.75 23.01 -9.51
N THR A 19 -1.32 23.84 -8.63
CA THR A 19 -0.99 25.27 -8.52
C THR A 19 0.32 25.51 -7.77
N ASP A 20 0.93 26.68 -7.98
CA ASP A 20 2.10 27.10 -7.20
C ASP A 20 1.78 27.26 -5.72
N GLY A 21 0.59 27.75 -5.38
CA GLY A 21 0.12 27.80 -4.00
C GLY A 21 0.05 26.41 -3.34
N ALA A 22 -0.46 25.40 -4.04
CA ALA A 22 -0.49 24.03 -3.53
C ALA A 22 0.92 23.46 -3.32
N ARG A 23 1.85 23.79 -4.22
CA ARG A 23 3.27 23.39 -4.15
C ARG A 23 3.99 24.01 -2.96
N LEU A 24 3.84 25.33 -2.76
CA LEU A 24 4.40 26.04 -1.61
C LEU A 24 3.81 25.50 -0.31
N ARG A 25 2.49 25.30 -0.25
CA ARG A 25 1.84 24.71 0.92
C ARG A 25 2.35 23.32 1.26
N ALA A 26 2.62 22.49 0.24
CA ALA A 26 3.21 21.17 0.45
C ALA A 26 4.60 21.27 1.07
N ARG A 27 5.43 22.21 0.62
CA ARG A 27 6.77 22.46 1.18
C ARG A 27 6.71 22.98 2.62
N ASP A 28 5.81 23.92 2.92
CA ASP A 28 5.63 24.45 4.27
C ASP A 28 5.25 23.34 5.26
N LEU A 29 4.27 22.50 4.89
CA LEU A 29 3.83 21.37 5.71
C LEU A 29 4.93 20.33 5.90
N THR A 30 5.70 20.03 4.85
CA THR A 30 6.85 19.12 4.95
C THR A 30 7.97 19.70 5.81
N ALA A 31 8.26 20.99 5.71
CA ALA A 31 9.29 21.66 6.51
C ALA A 31 8.92 21.66 8.00
N ASP A 32 7.67 21.99 8.33
CA ASP A 32 7.14 21.92 9.70
C ASP A 32 7.20 20.48 10.25
N TRP A 33 6.82 19.50 9.42
CA TRP A 33 6.92 18.09 9.79
C TRP A 33 8.37 17.65 10.02
N LEU A 34 9.33 18.08 9.20
CA LEU A 34 10.75 17.77 9.39
C LEU A 34 11.25 18.33 10.73
N ALA A 35 10.81 19.53 11.10
CA ALA A 35 11.23 20.21 12.32
C ALA A 35 10.65 19.57 13.60
N GLN A 36 9.40 19.09 13.58
CA GLN A 36 8.71 18.64 14.81
C GLN A 36 7.93 17.33 14.63
N GLY A 37 7.26 17.15 13.50
CA GLY A 37 6.41 15.99 13.24
C GLY A 37 7.18 14.66 13.18
N SER A 38 8.48 14.73 12.88
CA SER A 38 9.35 13.57 12.67
C SER A 38 9.81 12.88 13.95
N GLU A 39 9.62 13.51 15.11
CA GLU A 39 9.97 12.99 16.45
C GLU A 39 8.85 12.17 17.09
N GLN A 40 7.63 12.24 16.54
CA GLN A 40 6.49 11.52 17.11
C GLN A 40 6.62 10.01 16.91
N PRO A 41 6.35 9.15 17.93
CA PRO A 41 6.48 7.70 17.80
C PRO A 41 5.71 7.10 16.61
N ILE A 42 4.53 7.64 16.30
CA ILE A 42 3.72 7.18 15.17
C ILE A 42 4.40 7.43 13.81
N ALA A 43 5.30 8.41 13.69
CA ALA A 43 6.04 8.71 12.47
C ALA A 43 7.09 7.63 12.13
N ALA A 44 7.50 6.85 13.13
CA ALA A 44 8.50 5.79 13.02
C ALA A 44 7.90 4.39 12.79
N LEU A 45 6.57 4.24 12.80
CA LEU A 45 5.93 2.96 12.46
C LEU A 45 6.29 2.55 11.02
N PRO A 46 6.72 1.30 10.77
CA PRO A 46 7.23 0.87 9.47
C PRO A 46 6.31 1.19 8.28
N GLU A 47 5.00 0.97 8.44
CA GLU A 47 4.01 1.25 7.40
C GLU A 47 3.84 2.76 7.12
N VAL A 48 4.04 3.59 8.15
CA VAL A 48 4.00 5.06 8.03
C VAL A 48 5.27 5.58 7.36
N VAL A 49 6.43 5.03 7.73
CA VAL A 49 7.71 5.34 7.07
C VAL A 49 7.66 4.93 5.60
N GLY A 50 7.20 3.71 5.30
CA GLY A 50 7.09 3.22 3.93
C GLY A 50 6.14 4.04 3.07
N ALA A 51 4.99 4.44 3.61
CA ALA A 51 4.06 5.36 2.96
C ALA A 51 4.70 6.72 2.67
N ARG A 52 5.42 7.31 3.66
CA ARG A 52 6.11 8.59 3.52
C ARG A 52 7.18 8.56 2.45
N LEU A 53 8.05 7.54 2.46
CA LEU A 53 9.10 7.36 1.45
C LEU A 53 8.49 7.25 0.04
N SER A 54 7.44 6.45 -0.10
CA SER A 54 6.72 6.28 -1.37
C SER A 54 6.10 7.60 -1.85
N ALA A 55 5.45 8.35 -0.96
CA ALA A 55 4.80 9.62 -1.29
C ALA A 55 5.81 10.70 -1.67
N TRP A 56 6.93 10.81 -0.95
CA TRP A 56 7.99 11.78 -1.27
C TRP A 56 8.66 11.48 -2.61
N LEU A 57 9.02 10.22 -2.86
CA LEU A 57 9.67 9.81 -4.10
C LEU A 57 8.71 9.88 -5.30
N GLY A 58 7.47 9.41 -5.14
CA GLY A 58 6.44 9.44 -6.19
C GLY A 58 5.98 10.86 -6.55
N HIS A 59 6.25 11.85 -5.69
CA HIS A 59 5.93 13.26 -5.92
C HIS A 59 7.15 14.17 -5.89
N TRP A 60 8.35 13.62 -6.16
CA TRP A 60 9.61 14.36 -6.09
C TRP A 60 9.62 15.61 -6.98
N ASP A 61 9.16 15.49 -8.23
CA ASP A 61 9.13 16.61 -9.18
C ASP A 61 8.25 17.77 -8.72
N PHE A 62 7.17 17.47 -8.01
CA PHE A 62 6.27 18.47 -7.47
C PHE A 62 6.79 19.07 -6.17
N LEU A 63 7.25 18.23 -5.24
CA LEU A 63 7.63 18.64 -3.91
C LEU A 63 9.03 19.28 -3.90
N ALA A 64 10.01 18.61 -4.50
CA ALA A 64 11.43 18.84 -4.24
C ALA A 64 12.23 19.33 -5.45
N ALA A 65 11.92 18.95 -6.70
CA ALA A 65 12.79 19.25 -7.84
C ALA A 65 13.14 20.75 -8.00
N THR A 66 12.16 21.64 -7.78
CA THR A 66 12.33 23.10 -7.84
C THR A 66 12.38 23.77 -6.45
N ALA A 67 12.63 23.01 -5.40
CA ALA A 67 12.77 23.55 -4.05
C ALA A 67 14.18 24.10 -3.79
N GLU A 68 14.29 24.98 -2.81
CA GLU A 68 15.58 25.51 -2.36
C GLU A 68 16.49 24.40 -1.83
N ASP A 69 17.81 24.59 -1.98
CA ASP A 69 18.80 23.57 -1.63
C ASP A 69 18.74 23.12 -0.17
N GLY A 70 18.45 24.05 0.75
CA GLY A 70 18.32 23.73 2.18
C GLY A 70 17.20 22.72 2.43
N PHE A 71 16.02 22.96 1.84
CA PHE A 71 14.89 22.05 1.91
C PHE A 71 15.20 20.70 1.28
N ARG A 72 15.77 20.70 0.05
CA ARG A 72 16.12 19.45 -0.65
C ARG A 72 17.10 18.61 0.17
N ARG A 73 18.14 19.22 0.74
CA ARG A 73 19.11 18.53 1.60
C ARG A 73 18.45 17.95 2.84
N ALA A 74 17.63 18.73 3.56
CA ALA A 74 16.95 18.25 4.76
C ALA A 74 16.03 17.05 4.46
N LEU A 75 15.27 17.13 3.36
CA LEU A 75 14.40 16.05 2.90
C LEU A 75 15.20 14.79 2.56
N MET A 76 16.31 14.92 1.81
CA MET A 76 17.18 13.79 1.46
C MET A 76 17.83 13.13 2.67
N VAL A 77 18.31 13.94 3.63
CA VAL A 77 18.88 13.41 4.89
C VAL A 77 17.85 12.58 5.63
N ARG A 78 16.63 13.10 5.81
CA ARG A 78 15.58 12.36 6.51
C ARG A 78 15.15 11.12 5.74
N LEU A 79 15.00 11.21 4.41
CA LEU A 79 14.69 10.08 3.54
C LEU A 79 15.71 8.95 3.71
N ALA A 80 17.01 9.26 3.69
CA ALA A 80 18.06 8.26 3.86
C ALA A 80 18.08 7.62 5.26
N GLN A 81 17.79 8.41 6.31
CA GLN A 81 17.67 7.89 7.68
C GLN A 81 16.48 6.94 7.83
N ASP A 82 15.31 7.36 7.35
CA ASP A 82 14.09 6.57 7.34
C ASP A 82 14.26 5.27 6.54
N ALA A 83 14.86 5.36 5.35
CA ALA A 83 15.15 4.20 4.50
C ALA A 83 16.08 3.19 5.18
N ARG A 84 17.17 3.67 5.80
CA ARG A 84 18.11 2.79 6.52
C ARG A 84 17.42 2.01 7.63
N GLY A 85 16.63 2.70 8.46
CA GLY A 85 15.88 2.06 9.55
C GLY A 85 14.86 1.06 9.03
N LEU A 86 14.12 1.44 7.98
CA LEU A 86 13.08 0.59 7.41
C LEU A 86 13.66 -0.68 6.76
N VAL A 87 14.71 -0.56 5.95
CA VAL A 87 15.38 -1.70 5.31
C VAL A 87 15.97 -2.66 6.35
N ALA A 88 16.57 -2.11 7.42
CA ALA A 88 17.10 -2.92 8.51
C ALA A 88 16.01 -3.70 9.26
N SER A 89 14.79 -3.16 9.34
CA SER A 89 13.64 -3.78 10.01
C SER A 89 12.94 -4.89 9.20
N LEU A 90 13.27 -5.06 7.90
CA LEU A 90 12.66 -6.10 7.08
C LEU A 90 13.14 -7.51 7.48
N PRO A 91 12.33 -8.57 7.32
CA PRO A 91 10.91 -8.55 6.95
C PRO A 91 10.05 -8.00 8.09
N ALA A 92 8.92 -7.35 7.75
CA ALA A 92 7.99 -6.82 8.75
C ALA A 92 7.20 -7.94 9.46
N GLU A 93 6.99 -9.07 8.78
CA GLU A 93 6.20 -10.23 9.23
C GLU A 93 4.74 -9.93 9.64
N ALA A 94 4.28 -8.72 9.34
CA ALA A 94 2.94 -8.24 9.62
C ALA A 94 1.87 -9.03 8.84
N ARG A 95 0.72 -9.27 9.48
CA ARG A 95 -0.47 -9.85 8.82
C ARG A 95 -1.52 -8.77 8.52
N HIS A 96 -1.05 -7.61 8.10
CA HIS A 96 -1.84 -6.48 7.62
C HIS A 96 -1.08 -5.74 6.53
N ARG A 97 -1.79 -5.03 5.64
CA ARG A 97 -1.28 -4.37 4.43
C ARG A 97 -0.12 -3.41 4.67
N GLY A 98 0.06 -2.96 5.91
CA GLY A 98 1.18 -2.13 6.33
C GLY A 98 2.56 -2.76 6.04
N GLY A 99 2.68 -4.09 6.06
CA GLY A 99 3.90 -4.80 5.68
C GLY A 99 4.29 -4.58 4.21
N LEU A 100 3.32 -4.65 3.29
CA LEU A 100 3.52 -4.31 1.87
C LEU A 100 3.88 -2.84 1.67
N ALA A 101 3.20 -1.93 2.38
CA ALA A 101 3.49 -0.50 2.29
C ALA A 101 4.93 -0.17 2.78
N ALA A 102 5.37 -0.82 3.87
CA ALA A 102 6.73 -0.74 4.38
C ALA A 102 7.75 -1.24 3.35
N LEU A 103 7.54 -2.45 2.82
CA LEU A 103 8.44 -3.05 1.84
C LEU A 103 8.51 -2.22 0.54
N LYS A 104 7.38 -1.72 0.05
CA LYS A 104 7.32 -0.84 -1.13
C LYS A 104 8.16 0.42 -0.93
N GLY A 105 7.97 1.11 0.20
CA GLY A 105 8.73 2.32 0.50
C GLY A 105 10.22 2.07 0.68
N ALA A 106 10.59 0.94 1.32
CA ALA A 106 11.98 0.50 1.44
C ALA A 106 12.61 0.25 0.08
N LEU A 107 11.92 -0.47 -0.82
CA LEU A 107 12.39 -0.75 -2.17
C LEU A 107 12.54 0.55 -2.99
N ALA A 108 11.53 1.43 -2.95
CA ALA A 108 11.56 2.72 -3.64
C ALA A 108 12.75 3.58 -3.20
N ALA A 109 12.99 3.67 -1.90
CA ALA A 109 14.14 4.41 -1.38
C ALA A 109 15.47 3.74 -1.73
N SER A 110 15.54 2.41 -1.71
CA SER A 110 16.75 1.66 -2.09
C SER A 110 17.14 1.93 -3.54
N VAL A 111 16.16 1.94 -4.45
CA VAL A 111 16.36 2.27 -5.87
C VAL A 111 16.78 3.74 -6.01
N ALA A 112 16.07 4.67 -5.36
CA ALA A 112 16.34 6.10 -5.47
C ALA A 112 17.72 6.50 -4.91
N LEU A 113 18.20 5.81 -3.88
CA LEU A 113 19.52 6.03 -3.28
C LEU A 113 20.64 5.23 -3.97
N ALA A 114 20.32 4.41 -4.98
CA ALA A 114 21.25 3.52 -5.65
C ALA A 114 21.99 2.54 -4.71
N GLU A 115 21.29 2.05 -3.67
CA GLU A 115 21.83 1.12 -2.67
C GLU A 115 21.56 -0.34 -3.07
N GLU A 116 22.44 -0.92 -3.88
CA GLU A 116 22.27 -2.27 -4.45
C GLU A 116 22.03 -3.36 -3.39
N ALA A 117 22.73 -3.30 -2.27
CA ALA A 117 22.57 -4.26 -1.17
C ALA A 117 21.16 -4.19 -0.55
N TRP A 118 20.56 -3.00 -0.49
CA TRP A 118 19.21 -2.80 0.03
C TRP A 118 18.15 -3.26 -0.96
N VAL A 119 18.36 -3.01 -2.27
CA VAL A 119 17.52 -3.56 -3.34
C VAL A 119 17.51 -5.09 -3.27
N ALA A 120 18.69 -5.72 -3.19
CA ALA A 120 18.81 -7.18 -3.11
C ALA A 120 18.14 -7.76 -1.85
N ARG A 121 18.15 -7.04 -0.72
CA ARG A 121 17.41 -7.43 0.49
C ARG A 121 15.90 -7.35 0.27
N CYS A 122 15.40 -6.25 -0.28
CA CYS A 122 13.97 -6.06 -0.54
C CYS A 122 13.43 -7.13 -1.50
N LEU A 123 14.14 -7.40 -2.60
CA LEU A 123 13.75 -8.43 -3.58
C LEU A 123 13.73 -9.84 -3.00
N ARG A 124 14.62 -10.15 -2.06
CA ARG A 124 14.65 -11.44 -1.36
C ARG A 124 13.45 -11.64 -0.44
N VAL A 125 12.99 -10.56 0.20
CA VAL A 125 11.85 -10.58 1.14
C VAL A 125 10.51 -10.53 0.42
N LEU A 126 10.44 -9.88 -0.74
CA LEU A 126 9.20 -9.62 -1.47
C LEU A 126 8.32 -10.86 -1.73
N PRO A 127 8.84 -12.01 -2.17
CA PRO A 127 8.02 -13.23 -2.32
C PRO A 127 7.27 -13.62 -1.03
N GLN A 128 7.98 -13.64 0.10
CA GLN A 128 7.42 -14.07 1.39
C GLN A 128 6.37 -13.07 1.91
N GLU A 129 6.60 -11.77 1.69
CA GLU A 129 5.62 -10.74 2.06
C GLU A 129 4.35 -10.85 1.21
N ILE A 130 4.49 -11.08 -0.10
CA ILE A 130 3.35 -11.32 -1.00
C ILE A 130 2.53 -12.52 -0.53
N GLU A 131 3.17 -13.65 -0.27
CA GLU A 131 2.50 -14.89 0.16
C GLU A 131 1.82 -14.75 1.53
N ARG A 132 2.36 -13.92 2.42
CA ARG A 132 1.78 -13.64 3.74
C ARG A 132 0.48 -12.83 3.65
N GLN A 133 0.39 -11.94 2.67
CA GLN A 133 -0.69 -10.93 2.56
C GLN A 133 -1.76 -11.34 1.56
N ILE A 134 -1.36 -12.02 0.49
CA ILE A 134 -2.21 -12.48 -0.61
C ILE A 134 -2.43 -13.99 -0.46
N LEU A 135 -3.58 -14.35 0.11
CA LEU A 135 -4.04 -15.74 0.26
C LEU A 135 -4.12 -16.49 -1.09
N PRO A 136 -4.10 -17.83 -1.07
CA PRO A 136 -4.17 -18.65 -2.27
C PRO A 136 -5.33 -18.33 -3.23
N ASP A 137 -6.48 -17.92 -2.69
CA ASP A 137 -7.69 -17.57 -3.44
C ASP A 137 -7.71 -16.14 -4.01
N GLY A 138 -6.72 -15.32 -3.68
CA GLY A 138 -6.61 -13.98 -4.23
C GLY A 138 -7.21 -12.86 -3.38
N ALA A 139 -7.70 -13.04 -2.15
CA ALA A 139 -7.15 -12.02 -1.26
C ALA A 139 -7.47 -11.80 0.19
N HIS A 140 -7.34 -10.49 0.52
CA HIS A 140 -6.28 -10.06 1.44
C HIS A 140 -6.44 -10.67 2.82
N VAL A 141 -5.34 -10.97 3.53
CA VAL A 141 -5.40 -11.64 4.84
C VAL A 141 -6.29 -10.91 5.87
N GLU A 142 -6.44 -9.58 5.75
CA GLU A 142 -7.36 -8.77 6.55
C GLU A 142 -8.85 -8.93 6.20
N ARG A 143 -9.19 -9.73 5.18
CA ARG A 143 -10.55 -9.99 4.68
C ARG A 143 -11.33 -8.71 4.37
N SER A 144 -10.62 -7.64 4.01
CA SER A 144 -11.16 -6.30 3.79
C SER A 144 -10.99 -5.91 2.33
N PRO A 145 -12.09 -5.71 1.57
CA PRO A 145 -12.02 -5.29 0.17
C PRO A 145 -11.22 -4.00 -0.04
N GLY A 146 -11.31 -3.05 0.89
CA GLY A 146 -10.51 -1.82 0.87
C GLY A 146 -9.02 -2.10 1.04
N GLN A 147 -8.63 -2.99 1.94
CA GLN A 147 -7.22 -3.38 2.09
C GLN A 147 -6.72 -4.16 0.87
N LEU A 148 -7.56 -5.00 0.27
CA LEU A 148 -7.22 -5.68 -0.98
C LEU A 148 -6.99 -4.67 -2.12
N LEU A 149 -7.85 -3.65 -2.26
CA LEU A 149 -7.67 -2.59 -3.24
C LEU A 149 -6.31 -1.88 -3.07
N LEU A 150 -5.96 -1.51 -1.83
CA LEU A 150 -4.70 -0.86 -1.51
C LEU A 150 -3.49 -1.78 -1.72
N ALA A 151 -3.60 -3.07 -1.36
CA ALA A 151 -2.57 -4.05 -1.61
C ALA A 151 -2.33 -4.25 -3.12
N VAL A 152 -3.38 -4.31 -3.94
CA VAL A 152 -3.24 -4.38 -5.40
C VAL A 152 -2.54 -3.12 -5.95
N GLN A 153 -2.85 -1.92 -5.43
CA GLN A 153 -2.13 -0.70 -5.78
C GLN A 153 -0.64 -0.81 -5.42
N ASP A 154 -0.30 -1.28 -4.21
CA ASP A 154 1.09 -1.45 -3.80
C ASP A 154 1.85 -2.42 -4.72
N LEU A 155 1.23 -3.55 -5.09
CA LEU A 155 1.83 -4.52 -6.01
C LEU A 155 2.04 -3.94 -7.41
N ILE A 156 1.09 -3.15 -7.92
CA ILE A 156 1.22 -2.44 -9.19
C ILE A 156 2.39 -1.43 -9.14
N GLU A 157 2.48 -0.67 -8.05
CA GLU A 157 3.55 0.31 -7.86
C GLU A 157 4.92 -0.36 -7.74
N ILE A 158 5.04 -1.47 -7.01
CA ILE A 158 6.25 -2.28 -6.94
C ILE A 158 6.64 -2.78 -8.34
N ARG A 159 5.69 -3.32 -9.11
CA ARG A 159 5.93 -3.79 -10.48
C ARG A 159 6.48 -2.65 -11.36
N ASN A 160 5.84 -1.49 -11.31
CA ASN A 160 6.20 -0.33 -12.13
C ASN A 160 7.58 0.22 -11.72
N LEU A 161 7.88 0.25 -10.40
CA LEU A 161 9.17 0.65 -9.87
C LEU A 161 10.29 -0.27 -10.37
N LEU A 162 10.12 -1.59 -10.26
CA LEU A 162 11.11 -2.57 -10.74
C LEU A 162 11.33 -2.44 -12.25
N HIS A 163 10.25 -2.32 -13.01
CA HIS A 163 10.33 -2.10 -14.46
C HIS A 163 11.08 -0.81 -14.81
N GLY A 164 10.74 0.32 -14.17
CA GLY A 164 11.38 1.61 -14.40
C GLY A 164 12.86 1.64 -13.99
N ALA A 165 13.25 0.81 -13.02
CA ALA A 165 14.63 0.63 -12.59
C ALA A 165 15.41 -0.42 -13.42
N GLY A 166 14.78 -1.08 -14.39
CA GLY A 166 15.41 -2.16 -15.16
C GLY A 166 15.70 -3.43 -14.34
N LEU A 167 14.99 -3.61 -13.22
CA LEU A 167 15.14 -4.76 -12.32
C LEU A 167 14.15 -5.86 -12.67
N GLU A 168 14.60 -7.12 -12.58
CA GLU A 168 13.74 -8.28 -12.79
C GLU A 168 12.79 -8.47 -11.59
N ALA A 169 11.49 -8.53 -11.86
CA ALA A 169 10.49 -8.77 -10.83
C ALA A 169 10.35 -10.27 -10.52
N PRO A 170 10.25 -10.67 -9.24
CA PRO A 170 10.02 -12.07 -8.91
C PRO A 170 8.64 -12.53 -9.44
N PRO A 171 8.50 -13.78 -9.89
CA PRO A 171 7.27 -14.28 -10.51
C PRO A 171 6.04 -14.21 -9.57
N HIS A 172 6.29 -14.29 -8.25
CA HIS A 172 5.28 -14.11 -7.20
C HIS A 172 4.46 -12.83 -7.35
N LEU A 173 5.06 -11.76 -7.86
CA LEU A 173 4.38 -10.48 -8.06
C LEU A 173 3.30 -10.57 -9.14
N ALA A 174 3.63 -11.16 -10.30
CA ALA A 174 2.67 -11.37 -11.38
C ALA A 174 1.57 -12.34 -10.95
N LEU A 175 1.94 -13.47 -10.33
CA LEU A 175 1.00 -14.48 -9.84
C LEU A 175 0.06 -13.94 -8.75
N ALA A 176 0.52 -13.01 -7.92
CA ALA A 176 -0.33 -12.35 -6.93
C ALA A 176 -1.32 -11.40 -7.59
N LEU A 177 -0.90 -10.58 -8.55
CA LEU A 177 -1.80 -9.68 -9.30
C LEU A 177 -2.86 -10.47 -10.08
N ASP A 178 -2.48 -11.59 -10.70
CA ASP A 178 -3.39 -12.46 -11.46
C ASP A 178 -4.48 -13.10 -10.60
N ARG A 179 -4.23 -13.31 -9.31
CA ARG A 179 -5.22 -13.81 -8.34
C ARG A 179 -5.98 -12.67 -7.66
N ALA A 180 -5.28 -11.60 -7.31
CA ALA A 180 -5.81 -10.50 -6.50
C ALA A 180 -6.84 -9.63 -7.23
N ALA A 181 -6.61 -9.36 -8.51
CA ALA A 181 -7.56 -8.58 -9.29
C ALA A 181 -8.90 -9.30 -9.51
N PRO A 182 -8.95 -10.61 -9.86
CA PRO A 182 -10.21 -11.37 -9.86
C PRO A 182 -10.93 -11.38 -8.51
N ALA A 183 -10.22 -11.59 -7.40
CA ALA A 183 -10.82 -11.53 -6.07
C ALA A 183 -11.37 -10.13 -5.75
N LEU A 184 -10.67 -9.06 -6.13
CA LEU A 184 -11.18 -7.69 -6.00
C LEU A 184 -12.46 -7.49 -6.82
N ARG A 185 -12.59 -8.11 -8.01
CA ARG A 185 -13.84 -8.08 -8.80
C ARG A 185 -14.99 -8.81 -8.11
N LEU A 186 -14.74 -9.84 -7.31
CA LEU A 186 -15.80 -10.52 -6.53
C LEU A 186 -16.51 -9.51 -5.61
N PHE A 187 -15.75 -8.61 -4.99
CA PHE A 187 -16.27 -7.60 -4.07
C PHE A 187 -17.00 -6.44 -4.74
N ARG A 188 -17.04 -6.36 -6.07
CA ARG A 188 -17.71 -5.25 -6.77
C ARG A 188 -19.22 -5.44 -6.80
N HIS A 189 -19.95 -4.41 -6.39
CA HIS A 189 -21.38 -4.28 -6.63
C HIS A 189 -21.68 -3.94 -8.08
N GLY A 190 -22.97 -3.95 -8.46
CA GLY A 190 -23.42 -3.67 -9.83
C GLY A 190 -23.20 -2.21 -10.27
N ASP A 191 -23.02 -1.29 -9.31
CA ASP A 191 -22.62 0.09 -9.51
C ASP A 191 -21.09 0.28 -9.67
N GLY A 192 -20.33 -0.81 -9.50
CA GLY A 192 -18.88 -0.82 -9.60
C GLY A 192 -18.14 -0.53 -8.29
N GLY A 193 -18.82 -0.10 -7.23
CA GLY A 193 -18.25 0.11 -5.89
C GLY A 193 -17.90 -1.19 -5.18
N LEU A 194 -17.13 -1.12 -4.10
CA LEU A 194 -16.76 -2.30 -3.30
C LEU A 194 -17.79 -2.59 -2.20
N ALA A 195 -17.98 -3.86 -1.88
CA ALA A 195 -18.69 -4.28 -0.69
C ALA A 195 -17.95 -3.80 0.57
N LEU A 196 -18.69 -3.20 1.50
CA LEU A 196 -18.14 -2.49 2.66
C LEU A 196 -17.82 -3.40 3.87
N PHE A 197 -17.26 -4.57 3.61
CA PHE A 197 -16.87 -5.52 4.67
C PHE A 197 -15.60 -5.09 5.42
N ASN A 198 -15.50 -5.46 6.70
CA ASN A 198 -14.27 -5.44 7.50
C ASN A 198 -13.49 -4.11 7.40
N GLY A 199 -14.18 -3.00 7.70
CA GLY A 199 -13.58 -1.66 7.75
C GLY A 199 -13.38 -0.98 6.40
N THR A 200 -13.87 -1.58 5.30
CA THR A 200 -13.84 -0.97 3.96
C THR A 200 -14.71 0.29 3.93
N ARG A 201 -14.20 1.32 3.25
CA ARG A 201 -14.92 2.56 2.95
C ARG A 201 -15.24 2.60 1.46
N ASP A 202 -16.18 3.46 1.08
CA ASP A 202 -16.41 3.72 -0.33
C ASP A 202 -15.24 4.52 -0.91
N GLU A 203 -14.49 3.89 -1.80
CA GLU A 203 -13.32 4.45 -2.49
C GLU A 203 -13.69 4.98 -3.89
N GLY A 204 -14.95 4.83 -4.31
CA GLY A 204 -15.46 5.22 -5.62
C GLY A 204 -15.15 4.22 -6.73
N ALA A 205 -16.16 3.91 -7.56
CA ALA A 205 -16.06 2.95 -8.66
C ALA A 205 -14.92 3.26 -9.66
N ALA A 206 -14.67 4.55 -9.93
CA ALA A 206 -13.62 4.99 -10.85
C ALA A 206 -12.20 4.58 -10.39
N LEU A 207 -11.92 4.65 -9.08
CA LEU A 207 -10.63 4.22 -8.55
C LEU A 207 -10.48 2.70 -8.66
N VAL A 208 -11.54 1.95 -8.36
CA VAL A 208 -11.56 0.48 -8.49
C VAL A 208 -11.30 0.07 -9.94
N ASP A 209 -11.95 0.72 -10.90
CA ASP A 209 -11.76 0.47 -12.33
C ASP A 209 -10.34 0.78 -12.80
N LEU A 210 -9.77 1.91 -12.34
CA LEU A 210 -8.38 2.28 -12.63
C LEU A 210 -7.42 1.19 -12.14
N VAL A 211 -7.56 0.75 -10.88
CA VAL A 211 -6.68 -0.26 -10.28
C VAL A 211 -6.81 -1.61 -11.00
N LEU A 212 -8.04 -2.06 -11.30
CA LEU A 212 -8.25 -3.29 -12.05
C LEU A 212 -7.67 -3.23 -13.48
N THR A 213 -7.73 -2.07 -14.11
CA THR A 213 -7.13 -1.85 -15.44
C THR A 213 -5.61 -1.92 -15.37
N GLN A 214 -5.00 -1.23 -14.39
CA GLN A 214 -3.55 -1.22 -14.18
C GLN A 214 -3.01 -2.56 -13.67
N GLY A 215 -3.84 -3.36 -12.99
CA GLY A 215 -3.53 -4.72 -12.56
C GLY A 215 -3.33 -5.67 -13.74
N GLN A 216 -3.91 -5.36 -14.92
CA GLN A 216 -3.79 -6.12 -16.19
C GLN A 216 -4.25 -7.58 -16.14
N ALA A 217 -4.79 -8.06 -15.01
CA ALA A 217 -5.34 -9.40 -14.89
C ALA A 217 -6.65 -9.53 -15.67
N ARG A 218 -6.77 -10.63 -16.41
CA ARG A 218 -7.92 -10.93 -17.28
C ARG A 218 -8.98 -11.81 -16.64
N GLY A 219 -8.72 -12.34 -15.44
CA GLY A 219 -9.63 -13.26 -14.75
C GLY A 219 -10.97 -12.62 -14.41
N ARG A 220 -12.05 -13.41 -14.54
CA ARG A 220 -13.40 -13.02 -14.12
C ARG A 220 -13.50 -13.08 -12.59
N ALA A 221 -14.47 -12.36 -12.03
CA ALA A 221 -14.79 -12.49 -10.61
C ALA A 221 -15.13 -13.96 -10.28
N PRO A 222 -14.44 -14.59 -9.30
CA PRO A 222 -14.87 -15.88 -8.80
C PRO A 222 -16.22 -15.77 -8.10
N LEU A 223 -16.88 -16.90 -7.90
CA LEU A 223 -18.11 -16.98 -7.08
C LEU A 223 -17.81 -17.21 -5.60
N ILE A 224 -16.64 -17.77 -5.28
CA ILE A 224 -16.25 -18.15 -3.92
C ILE A 224 -14.78 -17.79 -3.73
N LEU A 225 -14.46 -17.20 -2.57
CA LEU A 225 -13.12 -17.05 -2.01
C LEU A 225 -13.05 -17.94 -0.76
N PRO A 226 -12.60 -19.20 -0.88
CA PRO A 226 -12.68 -20.16 0.22
C PRO A 226 -11.78 -19.81 1.41
N GLU A 227 -10.62 -19.19 1.17
CA GLU A 227 -9.67 -18.83 2.23
C GLU A 227 -10.13 -17.56 2.96
N ALA A 228 -10.60 -16.56 2.20
CA ALA A 228 -11.15 -15.33 2.77
C ALA A 228 -12.57 -15.52 3.33
N GLY A 229 -13.26 -16.61 2.96
CA GLY A 229 -14.60 -16.95 3.41
C GLY A 229 -15.71 -16.14 2.76
N PHE A 230 -15.60 -15.72 1.50
CA PHE A 230 -16.65 -14.94 0.83
C PHE A 230 -17.35 -15.72 -0.28
N GLN A 231 -18.66 -15.47 -0.44
CA GLN A 231 -19.46 -16.02 -1.53
C GLN A 231 -20.19 -14.90 -2.27
N ARG A 232 -20.29 -15.05 -3.59
CA ARG A 232 -20.97 -14.14 -4.51
C ARG A 232 -22.02 -14.90 -5.30
N LEU A 233 -23.26 -14.43 -5.22
CA LEU A 233 -24.42 -14.95 -5.94
C LEU A 233 -25.01 -13.87 -6.82
N GLN A 234 -25.26 -14.17 -8.09
CA GLN A 234 -25.84 -13.21 -9.04
C GLN A 234 -26.99 -13.84 -9.81
N ALA A 235 -28.15 -13.19 -9.79
CA ALA A 235 -29.34 -13.55 -10.55
C ALA A 235 -29.87 -12.30 -11.26
N GLY A 236 -29.56 -12.17 -12.56
CA GLY A 236 -29.87 -10.97 -13.34
C GLY A 236 -29.20 -9.72 -12.76
N ARG A 237 -30.02 -8.77 -12.29
CA ARG A 237 -29.57 -7.51 -11.66
C ARG A 237 -29.38 -7.63 -10.15
N THR A 238 -29.83 -8.71 -9.55
CA THR A 238 -29.69 -8.96 -8.10
C THR A 238 -28.32 -9.58 -7.85
N LEU A 239 -27.56 -8.97 -6.94
CA LEU A 239 -26.24 -9.42 -6.53
C LEU A 239 -26.19 -9.48 -5.00
N VAL A 240 -25.77 -10.63 -4.47
CA VAL A 240 -25.52 -10.84 -3.05
C VAL A 240 -24.05 -11.22 -2.88
N ILE A 241 -23.36 -10.55 -1.97
CA ILE A 241 -22.04 -10.93 -1.50
C ILE A 241 -22.19 -11.20 0.00
N ALA A 242 -21.78 -12.38 0.44
CA ALA A 242 -21.94 -12.82 1.82
C ALA A 242 -20.57 -13.17 2.42
N ASP A 243 -20.31 -12.66 3.62
CA ASP A 243 -19.22 -13.14 4.48
C ASP A 243 -19.67 -14.44 5.15
N CYS A 244 -19.00 -15.53 4.80
CA CYS A 244 -19.23 -16.90 5.27
C CYS A 244 -18.00 -17.45 6.01
N GLY A 245 -17.00 -16.61 6.31
CA GLY A 245 -15.80 -17.06 7.01
C GLY A 245 -16.04 -17.23 8.50
N ALA A 246 -15.14 -17.98 9.14
CA ALA A 246 -15.19 -18.14 10.60
C ALA A 246 -15.15 -16.77 11.30
N PRO A 247 -15.87 -16.61 12.43
CA PRO A 247 -15.68 -15.45 13.28
C PRO A 247 -14.20 -15.38 13.70
N PRO A 248 -13.64 -14.17 13.89
CA PRO A 248 -12.29 -14.04 14.43
C PRO A 248 -12.22 -14.80 15.76
N GLU A 249 -11.05 -15.40 16.05
CA GLU A 249 -10.81 -16.01 17.36
C GLU A 249 -11.20 -14.98 18.43
N GLY A 250 -12.11 -15.37 19.32
CA GLY A 250 -12.58 -14.48 20.38
C GLY A 250 -11.37 -13.94 21.13
N ARG A 251 -11.41 -12.65 21.52
CA ARG A 251 -10.40 -12.09 22.43
C ARG A 251 -10.22 -13.06 23.59
N GLY A 252 -9.08 -13.76 23.63
CA GLY A 252 -8.81 -14.67 24.72
C GLY A 252 -8.98 -13.94 26.04
N ALA A 253 -9.51 -14.65 27.03
CA ALA A 253 -9.35 -14.35 28.45
C ALA A 253 -8.01 -13.60 28.66
N PRO A 254 -7.86 -12.35 29.17
CA PRO A 254 -6.52 -11.95 29.59
C PRO A 254 -6.01 -13.04 30.52
N ALA A 255 -4.84 -13.61 30.20
CA ALA A 255 -4.25 -14.66 31.00
C ALA A 255 -4.29 -14.22 32.47
N PRO A 256 -4.79 -15.04 33.41
CA PRO A 256 -4.75 -14.68 34.81
C PRO A 256 -3.29 -14.43 35.16
N GLY A 257 -2.98 -13.19 35.54
CA GLY A 257 -1.63 -12.78 35.90
C GLY A 257 -1.09 -13.67 37.02
N GLY A 258 0.11 -14.21 36.80
CA GLY A 258 0.99 -14.76 37.83
C GLY A 258 2.19 -13.85 38.02
#